data_AF-A0A5M6DGB5-F1
#
_entry.id   AF-A0A5M6DGB5-F1
#
_cell.length_a   1.000
_cell.length_b   1.000
_cell.length_c   1.000
_cell.angle_alpha   90.00
_cell.angle_beta   90.00
_cell.angle_gamma   90.00
#
_symmetry.space_group_name_H-M   'P 1'
#
loop_
_entity.id
_entity.type
_entity.pdbx_description
1 polymer ?
#
loop_
_entity_poly.entity_id
_entity_poly.type
_entity_poly.pdbx_seq_one_letter_code
_entity_poly.pdbx_strand_id
1 'polypeptide(L)'
;MEPETTPEKRFRWGRFSLRSLLILTLVVAAYLGGRVSQRNRFGPDLAGAWTANLPAGFEQPTTLTSLGEGRWLIRSRANNFNGVYKFRDGQLVVVEPEDKRMMGLAWKWLDDHLVLVGEPPGHPTGATYLGTELIPEAESE
;
A
#
# COMPACT_ATOMS: atom_id res chain seq x y z
N MET A 1 55.98 25.29 44.96
CA MET A 1 55.39 24.86 43.69
C MET A 1 54.52 23.66 44.03
N GLU A 2 53.30 23.94 44.49
CA GLU A 2 52.33 22.93 44.93
C GLU A 2 51.55 22.44 43.70
N PRO A 3 51.33 21.13 43.52
CA PRO A 3 50.42 20.64 42.50
C PRO A 3 48.97 20.77 42.99
N GLU A 4 48.16 21.52 42.25
CA GLU A 4 46.71 21.61 42.44
C GLU A 4 46.04 20.24 42.33
N THR A 5 45.18 19.93 43.31
CA THR A 5 44.31 18.75 43.30
C THR A 5 43.03 19.04 42.50
N THR A 6 42.84 18.39 41.36
CA THR A 6 41.59 18.44 40.58
C THR A 6 40.51 17.56 41.24
N PRO A 7 39.26 18.02 41.41
CA PRO A 7 38.21 17.17 41.96
C PRO A 7 37.60 16.26 40.88
N GLU A 8 37.66 14.94 41.11
CA GLU A 8 36.90 13.95 40.33
C GLU A 8 35.39 14.17 40.49
N LYS A 9 34.72 14.60 39.42
CA LYS A 9 33.26 14.56 39.32
C LYS A 9 32.80 13.11 39.22
N ARG A 10 32.42 12.53 40.37
CA ARG A 10 31.68 11.26 40.44
C ARG A 10 30.32 11.41 39.77
N PHE A 11 30.26 11.01 38.50
CA PHE A 11 29.02 10.95 37.73
C PHE A 11 28.15 9.79 38.29
N ARG A 12 27.18 10.12 39.15
CA ARG A 12 26.15 9.18 39.60
C ARG A 12 25.23 8.85 38.42
N TRP A 13 25.61 7.84 37.63
CA TRP A 13 24.75 7.23 36.62
C TRP A 13 23.51 6.68 37.33
N GLY A 14 22.36 7.25 37.00
CA GLY A 14 21.09 6.98 37.64
C GLY A 14 20.79 5.49 37.72
N ARG A 15 20.28 5.06 38.87
CA ARG A 15 19.60 3.77 39.05
C ARG A 15 18.32 3.82 38.21
N PHE A 16 18.42 3.53 36.92
CA PHE A 16 17.24 3.26 36.11
C PHE A 16 16.54 2.06 36.73
N SER A 17 15.40 2.30 37.37
CA SER A 17 14.66 1.22 38.02
C SER A 17 14.27 0.21 36.95
N LEU A 18 14.38 -1.08 37.25
CA LEU A 18 14.00 -2.18 36.36
C LEU A 18 12.59 -1.99 35.77
N ARG A 19 11.69 -1.31 36.50
CA ARG A 19 10.34 -0.94 36.06
C ARG A 19 10.34 0.02 34.88
N SER A 20 11.27 0.99 34.84
CA SER A 20 11.41 1.93 33.73
C SER A 20 11.88 1.25 32.45
N LEU A 21 12.74 0.23 32.58
CA LEU A 21 13.19 -0.56 31.44
C LEU A 21 12.05 -1.41 30.87
N LEU A 22 11.25 -2.05 31.74
CA LEU A 22 10.10 -2.86 31.33
C LEU A 22 9.02 -2.02 30.63
N ILE A 23 8.73 -0.82 31.13
CA ILE A 23 7.75 0.08 30.49
C ILE A 23 8.26 0.49 29.10
N LEU A 24 9.55 0.86 28.98
CA LEU A 24 10.13 1.23 27.68
C LEU A 24 10.03 0.08 26.67
N THR A 25 10.39 -1.13 27.07
CA THR A 25 10.31 -2.32 26.20
C THR A 25 8.88 -2.60 25.77
N LEU A 26 7.91 -2.41 26.66
CA LEU A 26 6.49 -2.63 26.36
C LEU A 26 5.95 -1.57 25.40
N VAL A 27 6.36 -0.31 25.54
CA VAL A 27 6.05 0.77 24.58
C VAL A 27 6.67 0.49 23.21
N VAL A 28 7.93 0.05 23.16
CA VAL A 28 8.60 -0.30 21.91
C VAL A 28 7.94 -1.52 21.25
N ALA A 29 7.60 -2.55 22.03
CA ALA A 29 6.89 -3.72 21.53
C ALA A 29 5.47 -3.38 21.04
N ALA A 30 4.75 -2.49 21.72
CA ALA A 30 3.44 -2.01 21.27
C ALA A 30 3.56 -1.14 20.00
N TYR A 31 4.61 -0.32 19.90
CA TYR A 31 4.87 0.52 18.73
C TYR A 31 5.25 -0.31 17.50
N LEU A 32 6.08 -1.34 17.68
CA LEU A 32 6.48 -2.25 16.61
C LEU A 32 5.36 -3.24 16.27
N GLY A 33 4.71 -3.83 17.27
CA GLY A 33 3.60 -4.77 17.12
C GLY A 33 2.36 -4.12 16.51
N GLY A 34 2.05 -2.88 16.88
CA GLY A 34 0.97 -2.10 16.28
C GLY A 34 1.17 -1.86 14.78
N ARG A 35 2.41 -1.61 14.33
CA ARG A 35 2.71 -1.46 12.90
C ARG A 35 2.64 -2.76 12.11
N VAL A 36 2.95 -3.91 12.73
CA VAL A 36 2.87 -5.22 12.07
C VAL A 36 1.42 -5.71 11.98
N SER A 37 0.62 -5.55 13.04
CA SER A 37 -0.78 -5.98 13.03
C SER A 37 -1.70 -5.15 12.11
N GLN A 38 -1.31 -3.93 11.74
CA GLN A 38 -2.05 -3.13 10.76
C GLN A 38 -1.84 -3.57 9.30
N ARG A 39 -0.77 -4.32 8.98
CA ARG A 39 -0.52 -4.83 7.61
C ARG A 39 -1.42 -6.00 7.19
N ASN A 40 -2.15 -6.60 8.13
CA ASN A 40 -2.98 -7.80 7.90
C ASN A 40 -4.49 -7.54 7.93
N ARG A 41 -4.94 -6.27 7.96
CA ARG A 41 -6.32 -5.98 7.54
C ARG A 41 -6.32 -6.07 6.03
N PHE A 42 -6.65 -7.26 5.53
CA PHE A 42 -7.08 -7.49 4.15
C PHE A 42 -7.89 -6.28 3.70
N GLY A 43 -7.52 -5.70 2.55
CA GLY A 43 -8.15 -4.49 2.03
C GLY A 43 -9.67 -4.61 1.91
N PRO A 44 -10.38 -3.51 1.65
CA PRO A 44 -11.82 -3.54 1.38
C PRO A 44 -12.14 -4.65 0.37
N ASP A 45 -13.32 -5.26 0.49
CA ASP A 45 -13.73 -6.29 -0.46
C ASP A 45 -13.83 -5.64 -1.86
N LEU A 46 -12.85 -5.93 -2.70
CA LEU A 46 -12.74 -5.36 -4.04
C LEU A 46 -13.53 -6.16 -5.07
N ALA A 47 -14.02 -7.35 -4.69
CA ALA A 47 -14.65 -8.25 -5.66
C ALA A 47 -15.97 -7.66 -6.16
N GLY A 48 -16.20 -7.69 -7.46
CA GLY A 48 -17.44 -7.19 -8.04
C GLY A 48 -17.29 -6.64 -9.46
N ALA A 49 -18.37 -6.02 -9.92
CA ALA A 49 -18.42 -5.25 -11.14
C ALA A 49 -17.99 -3.80 -10.89
N TRP A 50 -17.21 -3.26 -11.82
CA TRP A 50 -16.59 -1.95 -11.76
C TRP A 50 -16.63 -1.29 -13.13
N THR A 51 -16.69 0.03 -13.16
CA THR A 51 -16.54 0.81 -14.39
C THR A 51 -15.20 1.53 -14.37
N ALA A 52 -14.39 1.31 -15.41
CA ALA A 52 -13.15 2.04 -15.63
C ALA A 52 -13.42 3.32 -16.42
N ASN A 53 -13.23 4.47 -15.78
CA ASN A 53 -13.32 5.79 -16.39
C ASN A 53 -11.93 6.28 -16.78
N LEU A 54 -11.65 6.25 -18.07
CA LEU A 54 -10.37 6.70 -18.61
C LEU A 54 -10.35 8.24 -18.70
N PRO A 55 -9.18 8.89 -18.56
CA PRO A 55 -9.05 10.36 -18.67
C PRO A 55 -9.56 10.94 -19.99
N ALA A 56 -9.58 10.14 -21.05
CA ALA A 56 -10.11 10.53 -22.36
C ALA A 56 -11.65 10.48 -22.45
N GLY A 57 -12.36 10.19 -21.35
CA GLY A 57 -13.82 10.15 -21.27
C GLY A 57 -14.44 8.82 -21.74
N PHE A 58 -13.64 7.77 -21.88
CA PHE A 58 -14.13 6.44 -22.20
C PHE A 58 -14.44 5.65 -20.94
N GLU A 59 -15.57 4.96 -20.93
CA GLU A 59 -15.96 4.06 -19.85
C GLU A 59 -15.84 2.60 -20.31
N GLN A 60 -15.36 1.73 -19.43
CA GLN A 60 -15.19 0.32 -19.75
C GLN A 60 -15.60 -0.58 -18.58
N PRO A 61 -16.47 -1.57 -18.82
CA PRO A 61 -16.80 -2.54 -17.78
C PRO A 61 -15.55 -3.34 -17.42
N THR A 62 -15.35 -3.47 -16.12
CA THR A 62 -14.21 -4.11 -15.49
C THR A 62 -14.70 -5.00 -14.36
N THR A 63 -14.12 -6.16 -14.19
CA THR A 63 -14.46 -7.08 -13.11
C THR A 63 -13.23 -7.32 -12.26
N LEU A 64 -13.41 -7.21 -10.94
CA LEU A 64 -12.40 -7.57 -9.96
C LEU A 64 -12.82 -8.88 -9.31
N THR A 65 -11.92 -9.86 -9.31
CA THR A 65 -12.15 -11.16 -8.68
C THR A 65 -11.07 -11.42 -7.64
N SER A 66 -11.47 -11.70 -6.40
CA SER A 66 -10.54 -12.12 -5.36
C SER A 66 -9.98 -13.51 -5.69
N LEU A 67 -8.66 -13.65 -5.67
CA LEU A 67 -7.97 -14.93 -5.83
C LEU A 67 -7.53 -15.53 -4.48
N GLY A 68 -7.85 -14.86 -3.38
CA GLY A 68 -7.31 -15.18 -2.05
C GLY A 68 -5.91 -14.61 -1.82
N GLU A 69 -5.42 -14.70 -0.58
CA GLU A 69 -4.07 -14.27 -0.18
C GLU A 69 -3.70 -12.81 -0.52
N GLY A 70 -4.71 -11.93 -0.60
CA GLY A 70 -4.53 -10.54 -1.01
C GLY A 70 -4.08 -10.40 -2.47
N ARG A 71 -4.56 -11.29 -3.34
CA ARG A 71 -4.43 -11.22 -4.80
C ARG A 71 -5.79 -10.97 -5.43
N TRP A 72 -5.80 -10.16 -6.49
CA TRP A 72 -6.99 -9.84 -7.26
C TRP A 72 -6.71 -9.97 -8.75
N LEU A 73 -7.63 -10.59 -9.46
CA LEU A 73 -7.65 -10.60 -10.92
C LEU A 73 -8.49 -9.42 -11.40
N ILE A 74 -7.92 -8.57 -12.24
CA ILE A 74 -8.64 -7.53 -12.97
C ILE A 74 -8.87 -8.02 -14.40
N ARG A 75 -10.11 -7.90 -14.89
CA ARG A 75 -10.48 -8.14 -16.28
C ARG A 75 -11.28 -6.97 -16.82
N SER A 76 -10.80 -6.32 -17.86
CA SER A 76 -11.48 -5.27 -18.61
C SER A 76 -11.56 -5.64 -20.09
N ARG A 77 -12.55 -5.07 -20.79
CA ARG A 77 -12.78 -5.34 -22.21
C ARG A 77 -11.60 -4.94 -23.11
N ALA A 78 -10.87 -3.88 -22.76
CA ALA A 78 -9.76 -3.37 -23.56
C ALA A 78 -8.40 -4.02 -23.26
N ASN A 79 -8.34 -5.01 -22.35
CA ASN A 79 -7.16 -5.78 -21.96
C ASN A 79 -5.99 -5.01 -21.32
N ASN A 80 -5.95 -3.68 -21.43
CA ASN A 80 -4.84 -2.85 -20.94
C ASN A 80 -4.59 -2.99 -19.43
N PHE A 81 -5.63 -3.31 -18.66
CA PHE A 81 -5.55 -3.44 -17.21
C PHE A 81 -5.59 -4.91 -16.75
N ASN A 82 -5.68 -5.86 -17.69
CA ASN A 82 -5.86 -7.26 -17.35
C ASN A 82 -4.62 -7.83 -16.68
N GLY A 83 -4.83 -8.55 -15.58
CA GLY A 83 -3.76 -9.25 -14.89
C GLY A 83 -4.07 -9.49 -13.43
N VAL A 84 -3.10 -10.10 -12.76
CA VAL A 84 -3.15 -10.31 -11.32
C VAL A 84 -2.42 -9.18 -10.61
N TYR A 85 -3.06 -8.68 -9.57
CA TYR A 85 -2.59 -7.59 -8.72
C TYR A 85 -2.47 -8.04 -7.28
N LYS A 86 -1.62 -7.36 -6.51
CA LYS A 86 -1.39 -7.60 -5.09
C LYS A 86 -1.32 -6.29 -4.33
N PHE A 87 -1.92 -6.25 -3.13
CA PHE A 87 -1.84 -5.09 -2.26
C PHE A 87 -0.42 -4.98 -1.67
N ARG A 88 0.23 -3.84 -1.87
CA ARG A 88 1.56 -3.50 -1.34
C ARG A 88 1.57 -2.02 -0.98
N ASP A 89 1.98 -1.71 0.24
CA ASP A 89 2.19 -0.33 0.71
C ASP A 89 1.01 0.64 0.42
N GLY A 90 -0.23 0.14 0.57
CA GLY A 90 -1.45 0.94 0.36
C GLY A 90 -1.90 1.04 -1.11
N GLN A 91 -1.28 0.29 -2.01
CA GLN A 91 -1.58 0.27 -3.44
C GLN A 91 -1.86 -1.15 -3.93
N LEU A 92 -2.72 -1.27 -4.93
CA LEU A 92 -2.94 -2.50 -5.68
C LEU A 92 -2.01 -2.49 -6.90
N VAL A 93 -0.91 -3.25 -6.81
CA VAL A 93 0.18 -3.25 -7.79
C VAL A 93 0.11 -4.50 -8.66
N VAL A 94 0.28 -4.34 -9.97
CA VAL A 94 0.29 -5.48 -10.89
C VAL A 94 1.49 -6.38 -10.63
N VAL A 95 1.26 -7.69 -10.62
CA VAL A 95 2.31 -8.71 -10.43
C VAL A 95 2.41 -9.66 -11.63
N GLU A 96 1.28 -9.95 -12.28
CA GLU A 96 1.21 -10.82 -13.46
C GLU A 96 0.27 -10.19 -14.49
N PRO A 97 0.73 -9.21 -15.28
CA PRO A 97 -0.09 -8.61 -16.34
C PRO A 97 -0.29 -9.61 -17.47
N GLU A 98 -1.46 -9.58 -18.11
CA GLU A 98 -1.72 -10.39 -19.31
C GLU A 98 -0.89 -9.90 -20.50
N ASP A 99 -0.80 -8.57 -20.69
CA ASP A 99 0.19 -7.94 -21.56
C ASP A 99 1.41 -7.52 -20.73
N LYS A 100 2.56 -8.18 -20.95
CA LYS A 100 3.82 -7.90 -20.24
C LYS A 100 4.27 -6.44 -20.31
N ARG A 101 3.86 -5.69 -21.34
CA ARG A 101 4.14 -4.25 -21.46
C ARG A 101 3.47 -3.43 -20.36
N MET A 102 2.41 -3.95 -19.75
CA MET A 102 1.65 -3.30 -18.68
C MET A 102 2.26 -3.49 -17.30
N MET A 103 3.49 -4.02 -17.21
CA MET A 103 4.22 -4.09 -15.95
C MET A 103 4.49 -2.67 -15.39
N GLY A 104 4.14 -2.45 -14.13
CA GLY A 104 4.29 -1.15 -13.47
C GLY A 104 2.96 -0.43 -13.19
N LEU A 105 1.83 -0.98 -13.63
CA LEU A 105 0.51 -0.49 -13.21
C LEU A 105 0.34 -0.57 -11.70
N ALA A 106 -0.09 0.54 -11.10
CA ALA A 106 -0.39 0.63 -9.67
C ALA A 106 -1.64 1.47 -9.45
N TRP A 107 -2.58 0.93 -8.68
CA TRP A 107 -3.81 1.60 -8.30
C TRP A 107 -3.74 2.00 -6.82
N LYS A 108 -4.25 3.18 -6.49
CA LYS A 108 -4.41 3.63 -5.11
C LYS A 108 -5.88 3.55 -4.74
N TRP A 109 -6.15 2.99 -3.58
CA TRP A 109 -7.49 3.00 -3.00
C TRP A 109 -7.78 4.39 -2.41
N LEU A 110 -8.87 5.02 -2.87
CA LEU A 110 -9.37 6.30 -2.36
C LEU A 110 -10.84 6.11 -2.00
N ASP A 111 -11.14 6.13 -0.71
CA ASP A 111 -12.48 5.96 -0.15
C ASP A 111 -13.21 4.69 -0.62
N ASP A 112 -13.95 4.78 -1.73
CA ASP A 112 -14.76 3.73 -2.34
C ASP A 112 -14.34 3.35 -3.78
N HIS A 113 -13.33 4.01 -4.35
CA HIS A 113 -12.88 3.79 -5.72
C HIS A 113 -11.36 3.61 -5.81
N LEU A 114 -10.89 3.12 -6.96
CA LEU A 114 -9.46 2.96 -7.25
C LEU A 114 -9.02 4.00 -8.28
N VAL A 115 -7.86 4.61 -8.08
CA VAL A 115 -7.26 5.53 -9.07
C VAL A 115 -5.92 4.99 -9.52
N LEU A 116 -5.69 4.96 -10.83
CA LEU A 116 -4.41 4.55 -11.39
C LEU A 116 -3.37 5.65 -11.14
N VAL A 117 -2.38 5.34 -10.30
CA VAL A 117 -1.32 6.25 -9.86
C VAL A 117 0.06 5.86 -10.37
N GLY A 118 0.18 4.69 -10.99
CA GLY A 118 1.41 4.21 -11.62
C GLY A 118 1.13 3.55 -12.96
N GLU A 119 2.01 3.76 -13.92
CA GLU A 119 1.96 3.14 -15.24
C GLU A 119 3.36 2.71 -15.70
N PRO A 120 3.46 1.83 -16.71
CA PRO A 120 4.74 1.35 -17.21
C PRO A 120 5.64 2.50 -17.71
N PRO A 121 6.96 2.45 -17.45
CA PRO A 121 7.88 3.43 -18.01
C PRO A 121 7.86 3.38 -19.53
N GLY A 122 7.86 4.56 -20.18
CA GLY A 122 7.94 4.67 -21.63
C GLY A 122 6.61 4.58 -22.39
N HIS A 123 5.47 4.57 -21.69
CA HIS A 123 4.10 4.61 -22.26
C HIS A 123 3.91 3.69 -23.47
N PRO A 124 3.99 2.36 -23.29
CA PRO A 124 4.05 1.40 -24.39
C PRO A 124 2.82 1.36 -25.31
N THR A 125 1.69 1.95 -24.90
CA THR A 125 0.49 2.12 -25.73
C THR A 125 0.40 3.48 -26.42
N GLY A 126 1.32 4.41 -26.13
CA GLY A 126 1.31 5.79 -26.62
C GLY A 126 0.29 6.72 -25.93
N ALA A 127 -0.58 6.18 -25.07
CA ALA A 127 -1.52 6.95 -24.26
C ALA A 127 -1.17 6.83 -22.77
N THR A 128 -1.38 7.89 -22.00
CA THR A 128 -1.30 7.82 -20.53
C THR A 128 -2.63 7.36 -19.97
N TYR A 129 -2.57 6.46 -19.00
CA TYR A 129 -3.75 5.99 -18.26
C TYR A 129 -3.80 6.56 -16.84
N LEU A 130 -2.81 7.37 -16.44
CA LEU A 130 -2.79 7.95 -15.10
C LEU A 130 -4.05 8.77 -14.83
N GLY A 131 -4.61 8.59 -13.63
CA GLY A 131 -5.90 9.16 -13.26
C GLY A 131 -7.10 8.37 -13.80
N THR A 132 -6.91 7.19 -14.41
CA THR A 132 -8.03 6.26 -14.66
C THR A 132 -8.64 5.87 -13.33
N GLU A 133 -9.96 5.94 -13.22
CA GLU A 133 -10.70 5.60 -12.02
C GLU A 133 -11.44 4.29 -12.25
N LEU A 134 -11.39 3.35 -11.30
CA LEU A 134 -12.34 2.25 -11.24
C LEU A 134 -13.36 2.61 -10.18
N ILE A 135 -14.61 2.73 -10.58
CA ILE A 135 -15.75 3.03 -9.70
C ILE A 135 -16.57 1.74 -9.57
N PRO A 136 -16.94 1.30 -8.35
CA PRO A 136 -17.76 0.11 -8.20
C PRO A 136 -19.12 0.36 -8.83
N GLU A 137 -19.62 -0.60 -9.60
CA GLU A 137 -21.01 -0.58 -10.04
C GLU A 137 -21.87 -0.84 -8.79
N ALA A 138 -22.62 0.15 -8.35
CA ALA A 138 -23.57 -0.04 -7.26
C ALA A 138 -24.50 -1.20 -7.64
N GLU A 139 -24.65 -2.20 -6.77
CA GLU A 139 -25.65 -3.25 -6.95
C GLU A 139 -27.02 -2.58 -7.08
N SER A 140 -27.56 -2.55 -8.30
CA SER A 140 -28.94 -2.16 -8.53
C SER A 140 -29.84 -3.29 -7.99
N GLU A 141 -30.35 -3.09 -6.78
CA GLU A 141 -31.40 -3.93 -6.16
C GLU A 141 -32.68 -4.00 -7.00
#